data_AF-A0A9X2XP30-F1
#
_entry.id   AF-A0A9X2XP30-F1
#
_cell.length_a   1.000
_cell.length_b   1.000
_cell.length_c   1.000
_cell.angle_alpha   90.00
_cell.angle_beta   90.00
_cell.angle_gamma   90.00
#
_symmetry.space_group_name_H-M   'P 1'
#
loop_
_entity.id
_entity.type
_entity.pdbx_description
1 polymer ?
#
loop_
_entity_poly.entity_id
_entity_poly.type
_entity_poly.pdbx_seq_one_letter_code
_entity_poly.pdbx_strand_id
1 'polypeptide(L)'
;MQFEKAYSFVIRKLELELPKNLAFHNAEHTKDVVQAVQHLSKNETFADGEAILLYTAAAFHDSGFLEAYDNHEEQSCELARKFLPNYEFTQPQIEQICSLIMATKLPQTPKDKLAALLCDADLFYLGTDRYFMIAERLYKELRETGLINNREEWKAKQIGFLESHQYFTEQAKTECNEGKVKNLNLLKAGSKKKQKPKSKKRREIRDYISIILGAIIAGFGLKGFLVPNLFFDGGITGVALLVHEIYHFDLALTTILLNLPLIGLGYFVVSHRFAYKTLFSVLLLGACLLLIKYPVITSDKLLISIFGGFFIGLGAGLVLRSGSALDGSEVLALYASRRTSFTIAEFILAINVIIFTFAAFRFGIETSLYSILTYFTASRTIDYVIEGIEAHTGVTIVSGHSETIKHRILNEMGRAITIYKGERGFLPNNFELGKDCDIIFIVVSRLELRKLKTLVFETDSNAFVFANTIREAAGGILSRRQDH
;
A
#
# COMPACT_ATOMS: atom_id res chain seq x y z
N MET A 1 -43.25 -22.46 -28.57
CA MET A 1 -42.31 -21.38 -28.18
C MET A 1 -42.07 -20.45 -29.36
N GLN A 2 -42.67 -19.26 -29.35
CA GLN A 2 -42.54 -18.24 -30.39
C GLN A 2 -41.44 -17.21 -30.03
N PHE A 3 -40.17 -17.64 -30.03
CA PHE A 3 -39.03 -16.81 -29.59
C PHE A 3 -38.96 -15.45 -30.27
N GLU A 4 -39.01 -15.38 -31.61
CA GLU A 4 -38.87 -14.12 -32.35
C GLU A 4 -39.90 -13.05 -31.94
N LYS A 5 -41.13 -13.48 -31.62
CA LYS A 5 -42.18 -12.57 -31.14
C LYS A 5 -41.93 -12.12 -29.70
N ALA A 6 -41.48 -13.03 -28.83
CA ALA A 6 -41.13 -12.70 -27.45
C ALA A 6 -39.91 -11.76 -27.38
N TYR A 7 -38.89 -12.02 -28.19
CA TYR A 7 -37.69 -11.18 -28.35
C TYR A 7 -38.07 -9.77 -28.84
N SER A 8 -38.84 -9.68 -29.93
CA SER A 8 -39.29 -8.38 -30.46
C SER A 8 -40.11 -7.58 -29.44
N PHE A 9 -40.93 -8.28 -28.64
CA PHE A 9 -41.72 -7.66 -27.58
C PHE A 9 -40.82 -7.08 -26.48
N VAL A 10 -39.91 -7.87 -25.90
CA VAL A 10 -39.10 -7.42 -24.76
C VAL A 10 -38.12 -6.33 -25.18
N ILE A 11 -37.48 -6.45 -26.34
CA ILE A 11 -36.59 -5.41 -26.87
C ILE A 11 -37.33 -4.09 -27.07
N ARG A 12 -38.51 -4.11 -27.70
CA ARG A 12 -39.31 -2.90 -27.88
C ARG A 12 -39.75 -2.31 -26.55
N LYS A 13 -40.05 -3.14 -25.55
CA LYS A 13 -40.39 -2.69 -24.20
C LYS A 13 -39.21 -1.97 -23.54
N LEU A 14 -38.01 -2.54 -23.61
CA LEU A 14 -36.78 -1.93 -23.12
C LEU A 14 -36.45 -0.61 -23.84
N GLU A 15 -36.65 -0.53 -25.15
CA GLU A 15 -36.40 0.70 -25.92
C GLU A 15 -37.34 1.86 -25.55
N LEU A 16 -38.58 1.56 -25.13
CA LEU A 16 -39.61 2.55 -24.88
C LEU A 16 -39.77 2.93 -23.40
N GLU A 17 -39.61 1.97 -22.50
CA GLU A 17 -40.02 2.12 -21.10
C GLU A 17 -38.84 2.19 -20.10
N LEU A 18 -37.62 1.87 -20.54
CA LEU A 18 -36.47 1.79 -19.66
C LEU A 18 -35.99 3.20 -19.21
N PRO A 19 -35.66 3.40 -17.92
CA PRO A 19 -35.21 4.70 -17.41
C PRO A 19 -33.98 5.24 -18.16
N LYS A 20 -34.01 6.54 -18.51
CA LYS A 20 -32.95 7.20 -19.32
C LYS A 20 -31.57 7.25 -18.66
N ASN A 21 -31.51 7.07 -17.34
CA ASN A 21 -30.28 7.05 -16.55
C ASN A 21 -29.50 5.71 -16.65
N LEU A 22 -30.10 4.68 -17.23
CA LEU A 22 -29.45 3.38 -17.46
C LEU A 22 -28.62 3.40 -18.74
N ALA A 23 -27.38 3.90 -18.60
CA ALA A 23 -26.46 4.04 -19.71
C ALA A 23 -25.86 2.70 -20.19
N PHE A 24 -25.83 1.67 -19.33
CA PHE A 24 -25.30 0.34 -19.67
C PHE A 24 -26.42 -0.69 -19.82
N HIS A 25 -27.25 -0.89 -18.79
CA HIS A 25 -28.33 -1.90 -18.81
C HIS A 25 -29.51 -1.40 -19.65
N ASN A 26 -29.38 -1.48 -20.97
CA ASN A 26 -30.37 -1.01 -21.94
C ASN A 26 -30.61 -2.05 -23.05
N ALA A 27 -31.56 -1.76 -23.95
CA ALA A 27 -31.93 -2.68 -25.03
C ALA A 27 -30.74 -3.09 -25.93
N GLU A 28 -29.72 -2.23 -26.09
CA GLU A 28 -28.53 -2.57 -26.88
C GLU A 28 -27.66 -3.60 -26.16
N HIS A 29 -27.48 -3.48 -24.83
CA HIS A 29 -26.80 -4.51 -24.04
C HIS A 29 -27.55 -5.85 -24.14
N THR A 30 -28.87 -5.86 -23.99
CA THR A 30 -29.66 -7.09 -24.16
C THR A 30 -29.48 -7.73 -25.55
N LYS A 31 -29.42 -6.93 -26.61
CA LYS A 31 -29.11 -7.41 -27.98
C LYS A 31 -27.69 -7.99 -28.06
N ASP A 32 -26.69 -7.28 -27.51
CA ASP A 32 -25.30 -7.72 -27.46
C ASP A 32 -25.19 -9.09 -26.73
N VAL A 33 -25.91 -9.29 -25.61
CA VAL A 33 -25.93 -10.56 -24.86
C VAL A 33 -26.57 -11.69 -25.67
N VAL A 34 -27.72 -11.46 -26.31
CA VAL A 34 -28.35 -12.48 -27.16
C VAL A 34 -27.43 -12.90 -28.31
N GLN A 35 -26.74 -11.95 -28.94
CA GLN A 35 -25.74 -12.24 -29.98
C GLN A 35 -24.53 -13.00 -29.43
N ALA A 36 -24.04 -12.65 -28.23
CA ALA A 36 -22.94 -13.33 -27.58
C ALA A 36 -23.30 -14.78 -27.23
N VAL A 37 -24.51 -15.04 -26.70
CA VAL A 37 -25.01 -16.39 -26.46
C VAL A 37 -25.04 -17.20 -27.76
N GLN A 38 -25.65 -16.66 -28.82
CA GLN A 38 -25.72 -17.33 -30.13
C GLN A 38 -24.33 -17.63 -30.71
N HIS A 39 -23.34 -16.79 -30.45
CA HIS A 39 -21.97 -16.97 -30.90
C HIS A 39 -21.23 -18.05 -30.08
N LEU A 40 -21.30 -17.98 -28.76
CA LEU A 40 -20.70 -18.94 -27.83
C LEU A 40 -21.34 -20.33 -27.92
N SER A 41 -22.56 -20.43 -28.47
CA SER A 41 -23.27 -21.68 -28.63
C SER A 41 -23.15 -22.32 -30.01
N LYS A 42 -22.40 -21.73 -30.96
CA LYS A 42 -22.35 -22.20 -32.36
C LYS A 42 -21.90 -23.65 -32.52
N ASN A 43 -20.96 -24.08 -31.70
CA ASN A 43 -20.38 -25.42 -31.78
C ASN A 43 -20.99 -26.39 -30.77
N GLU A 44 -22.09 -25.99 -30.12
CA GLU A 44 -22.72 -26.75 -29.06
C GLU A 44 -23.93 -27.52 -29.58
N THR A 45 -24.06 -28.78 -29.16
CA THR A 45 -25.24 -29.60 -29.43
C THR A 45 -26.24 -29.44 -28.28
N PHE A 46 -27.40 -28.89 -28.59
CA PHE A 46 -28.52 -28.72 -27.67
C PHE A 46 -29.51 -29.86 -27.78
N ALA A 47 -30.17 -30.21 -26.68
CA ALA A 47 -31.40 -31.00 -26.78
C ALA A 47 -32.53 -30.17 -27.38
N ASP A 48 -33.57 -30.83 -27.89
CA ASP A 48 -34.69 -30.18 -28.55
C ASP A 48 -35.30 -29.07 -27.69
N GLY A 49 -35.25 -27.84 -28.19
CA GLY A 49 -35.82 -26.65 -27.56
C GLY A 49 -34.92 -25.92 -26.55
N GLU A 50 -33.80 -26.49 -26.11
CA GLU A 50 -32.92 -25.84 -25.10
C GLU A 50 -32.31 -24.53 -25.61
N ALA A 51 -31.90 -24.48 -26.89
CA ALA A 51 -31.38 -23.27 -27.50
C ALA A 51 -32.40 -22.12 -27.44
N ILE A 52 -33.69 -22.43 -27.66
CA ILE A 52 -34.77 -21.44 -27.57
C ILE A 52 -34.93 -20.93 -26.14
N LEU A 53 -34.84 -21.80 -25.14
CA LEU A 53 -34.91 -21.40 -23.73
C LEU A 53 -33.74 -20.50 -23.36
N LEU A 54 -32.53 -20.85 -23.78
CA LEU A 54 -31.33 -20.07 -23.55
C LEU A 54 -31.40 -18.68 -24.19
N TYR A 55 -31.79 -18.58 -25.46
CA TYR A 55 -31.95 -17.29 -26.14
C TYR A 55 -33.08 -16.45 -25.51
N THR A 56 -34.15 -17.09 -25.05
CA THR A 56 -35.25 -16.39 -24.35
C THR A 56 -34.78 -15.84 -23.00
N ALA A 57 -34.01 -16.62 -22.23
CA ALA A 57 -33.40 -16.14 -21.00
C ALA A 57 -32.47 -14.96 -21.24
N ALA A 58 -31.62 -15.03 -22.27
CA ALA A 58 -30.76 -13.92 -22.68
C ALA A 58 -31.57 -12.66 -23.05
N ALA A 59 -32.72 -12.81 -23.72
CA ALA A 59 -33.57 -11.67 -24.07
C ALA A 59 -34.27 -11.02 -22.86
N PHE A 60 -34.49 -11.77 -21.79
CA PHE A 60 -35.23 -11.30 -20.61
C PHE A 60 -34.35 -11.00 -19.39
N HIS A 61 -33.06 -11.36 -19.36
CA HIS A 61 -32.22 -11.30 -18.15
C HIS A 61 -32.23 -9.93 -17.45
N ASP A 62 -32.20 -8.85 -18.22
CA ASP A 62 -32.20 -7.46 -17.73
C ASP A 62 -33.58 -6.78 -17.79
N SER A 63 -34.64 -7.52 -18.12
CA SER A 63 -35.97 -6.92 -18.24
C SER A 63 -36.51 -6.32 -16.94
N GLY A 64 -36.05 -6.81 -15.79
CA GLY A 64 -36.41 -6.34 -14.47
C GLY A 64 -35.94 -4.93 -14.13
N PHE A 65 -34.96 -4.38 -14.87
CA PHE A 65 -34.58 -2.96 -14.74
C PHE A 65 -35.71 -1.98 -15.10
N LEU A 66 -36.79 -2.47 -15.75
CA LEU A 66 -38.03 -1.72 -15.93
C LEU A 66 -38.77 -1.45 -14.61
N GLU A 67 -38.58 -2.30 -13.60
CA GLU A 67 -39.30 -2.25 -12.32
C GLU A 67 -38.39 -1.81 -11.17
N ALA A 68 -37.19 -2.41 -11.06
CA ALA A 68 -36.26 -2.12 -9.97
C ALA A 68 -34.80 -2.31 -10.38
N TYR A 69 -33.90 -1.52 -9.79
CA TYR A 69 -32.45 -1.68 -9.97
C TYR A 69 -31.91 -2.85 -9.15
N ASP A 70 -32.29 -2.90 -7.87
CA ASP A 70 -31.94 -3.99 -6.96
C ASP A 70 -32.86 -5.19 -7.21
N ASN A 71 -32.30 -6.40 -7.22
CA ASN A 71 -33.03 -7.65 -7.50
C ASN A 71 -33.73 -7.65 -8.86
N HIS A 72 -33.09 -7.06 -9.88
CA HIS A 72 -33.64 -7.00 -11.23
C HIS A 72 -33.76 -8.40 -11.84
N GLU A 73 -32.94 -9.38 -11.47
CA GLU A 73 -33.06 -10.76 -11.96
C GLU A 73 -34.37 -11.42 -11.49
N GLU A 74 -34.76 -11.19 -10.23
CA GLU A 74 -36.05 -11.63 -9.72
C GLU A 74 -37.22 -10.94 -10.46
N GLN A 75 -37.11 -9.64 -10.74
CA GLN A 75 -38.14 -8.90 -11.49
C GLN A 75 -38.21 -9.35 -12.96
N SER A 76 -37.07 -9.69 -13.57
CA SER A 76 -36.99 -10.30 -14.91
C SER A 76 -37.74 -11.63 -14.97
N CYS A 77 -37.65 -12.44 -13.91
CA CYS A 77 -38.40 -13.68 -13.79
C CYS A 77 -39.92 -13.43 -13.68
N GLU A 78 -40.35 -12.42 -12.93
CA GLU A 78 -41.77 -12.03 -12.84
C GLU A 78 -42.32 -11.56 -14.20
N LEU A 79 -41.54 -10.75 -14.93
CA LEU A 79 -41.89 -10.34 -16.29
C LEU A 79 -41.95 -11.54 -17.25
N ALA A 80 -40.99 -12.46 -17.16
CA ALA A 80 -40.99 -13.68 -17.95
C ALA A 80 -42.25 -14.54 -17.67
N ARG A 81 -42.59 -14.77 -16.39
CA ARG A 81 -43.82 -15.48 -15.98
C ARG A 81 -45.09 -14.80 -16.48
N LYS A 82 -45.12 -13.47 -16.50
CA LYS A 82 -46.27 -12.69 -16.95
C LYS A 82 -46.47 -12.73 -18.47
N PHE A 83 -45.39 -12.65 -19.26
CA PHE A 83 -45.50 -12.41 -20.70
C PHE A 83 -45.22 -13.62 -21.58
N LEU A 84 -44.33 -14.53 -21.18
CA LEU A 84 -43.99 -15.72 -21.98
C LEU A 84 -45.15 -16.69 -22.26
N PRO A 85 -46.19 -16.83 -21.38
CA PRO A 85 -47.36 -17.65 -21.72
C PRO A 85 -48.07 -17.21 -23.01
N ASN A 86 -48.03 -15.91 -23.34
CA ASN A 86 -48.63 -15.36 -24.57
C ASN A 86 -47.88 -15.77 -25.85
N TYR A 87 -46.71 -16.40 -25.72
CA TYR A 87 -45.83 -16.81 -26.81
C TYR A 87 -45.58 -18.32 -26.82
N GLU A 88 -46.53 -19.11 -26.29
CA GLU A 88 -46.50 -20.59 -26.28
C GLU A 88 -45.28 -21.17 -25.55
N PHE A 89 -44.88 -20.54 -24.44
CA PHE A 89 -43.97 -21.15 -23.47
C PHE A 89 -44.79 -21.80 -22.34
N THR A 90 -44.46 -23.04 -22.01
CA THR A 90 -45.12 -23.78 -20.92
C THR A 90 -44.53 -23.38 -19.56
N GLN A 91 -45.26 -23.60 -18.46
CA GLN A 91 -44.76 -23.25 -17.13
C GLN A 91 -43.38 -23.87 -16.80
N PRO A 92 -43.11 -25.16 -17.07
CA PRO A 92 -41.78 -25.73 -16.83
C PRO A 92 -40.67 -25.03 -17.62
N GLN A 93 -40.94 -24.63 -18.86
CA GLN A 93 -39.99 -23.89 -19.71
C GLN A 93 -39.72 -22.49 -19.15
N ILE A 94 -40.76 -21.82 -18.64
CA ILE A 94 -40.63 -20.50 -18.01
C ILE A 94 -39.80 -20.58 -16.73
N GLU A 95 -40.03 -21.59 -15.88
CA GLU A 95 -39.23 -21.77 -14.67
C GLU A 95 -37.76 -22.11 -14.99
N GLN A 96 -37.51 -22.87 -16.06
CA GLN A 96 -36.15 -23.09 -16.55
C GLN A 96 -35.51 -21.78 -17.02
N ILE A 97 -36.23 -20.94 -17.77
CA ILE A 97 -35.77 -19.60 -18.17
C ILE A 97 -35.45 -18.74 -16.95
N CYS A 98 -36.33 -18.74 -15.93
CA CYS A 98 -36.09 -18.02 -14.68
C CYS A 98 -34.85 -18.54 -13.97
N SER A 99 -34.62 -19.85 -13.94
CA SER A 99 -33.40 -20.44 -13.36
C SER A 99 -32.14 -20.00 -14.10
N LEU A 100 -32.19 -19.80 -15.42
CA LEU A 100 -31.07 -19.27 -16.20
C LEU A 100 -30.82 -17.80 -15.89
N ILE A 101 -31.87 -16.98 -15.87
CA ILE A 101 -31.78 -15.55 -15.51
C ILE A 101 -31.20 -15.39 -14.11
N MET A 102 -31.68 -16.15 -13.12
CA MET A 102 -31.16 -16.08 -11.76
C MET A 102 -29.67 -16.48 -11.64
N ALA A 103 -29.12 -17.19 -12.62
CA ALA A 103 -27.69 -17.53 -12.62
C ALA A 103 -26.78 -16.34 -12.98
N THR A 104 -27.30 -15.29 -13.64
CA THR A 104 -26.53 -14.08 -13.98
C THR A 104 -26.29 -13.19 -12.78
N LYS A 105 -27.04 -13.37 -11.68
CA LYS A 105 -26.89 -12.63 -10.44
C LYS A 105 -25.48 -12.73 -9.88
N LEU A 106 -24.87 -11.59 -9.59
CA LEU A 106 -23.49 -11.52 -9.10
C LEU A 106 -23.39 -11.86 -7.60
N PRO A 107 -22.41 -12.68 -7.17
CA PRO A 107 -21.45 -13.41 -8.00
C PRO A 107 -22.10 -14.60 -8.72
N GLN A 108 -21.80 -14.76 -10.01
CA GLN A 108 -22.38 -15.81 -10.86
C GLN A 108 -21.95 -17.21 -10.38
N THR A 109 -22.94 -18.11 -10.23
CA THR A 109 -22.73 -19.52 -9.87
C THR A 109 -23.58 -20.42 -10.77
N PRO A 110 -23.21 -20.60 -12.06
CA PRO A 110 -23.98 -21.43 -12.98
C PRO A 110 -23.98 -22.90 -12.54
N LYS A 111 -25.15 -23.54 -12.56
CA LYS A 111 -25.34 -24.94 -12.13
C LYS A 111 -25.23 -25.94 -13.28
N ASP A 112 -25.43 -25.46 -14.50
CA ASP A 112 -25.41 -26.27 -15.72
C ASP A 112 -24.77 -25.49 -16.87
N LYS A 113 -24.67 -26.15 -18.02
CA LYS A 113 -24.02 -25.61 -19.22
C LYS A 113 -24.77 -24.43 -19.84
N LEU A 114 -26.11 -24.44 -19.79
CA LEU A 114 -26.92 -23.34 -20.33
C LEU A 114 -26.74 -22.08 -19.49
N ALA A 115 -26.74 -22.22 -18.16
CA ALA A 115 -26.44 -21.14 -17.23
C ALA A 115 -25.02 -20.62 -17.43
N ALA A 116 -24.04 -21.51 -17.62
CA ALA A 116 -22.66 -21.12 -17.90
C ALA A 116 -22.52 -20.29 -19.19
N LEU A 117 -23.20 -20.71 -20.27
CA LEU A 117 -23.25 -19.96 -21.54
C LEU A 117 -23.86 -18.57 -21.37
N LEU A 118 -24.96 -18.46 -20.61
CA LEU A 118 -25.60 -17.17 -20.36
C LEU A 118 -24.72 -16.24 -19.51
N CYS A 119 -24.13 -16.75 -18.43
CA CYS A 119 -23.20 -15.99 -17.59
C CYS A 119 -22.00 -15.47 -18.38
N ASP A 120 -21.42 -16.32 -19.23
CA ASP A 120 -20.29 -15.96 -20.09
C ASP A 120 -20.68 -14.91 -21.14
N ALA A 121 -21.89 -14.99 -21.69
CA ALA A 121 -22.40 -14.05 -22.68
C ALA A 121 -22.68 -12.67 -22.08
N ASP A 122 -23.27 -12.63 -20.89
CA ASP A 122 -23.56 -11.39 -20.16
C ASP A 122 -22.28 -10.58 -19.87
N LEU A 123 -21.19 -11.28 -19.54
CA LEU A 123 -19.88 -10.70 -19.28
C LEU A 123 -18.88 -10.88 -20.44
N PHE A 124 -19.38 -11.17 -21.65
CA PHE A 124 -18.53 -11.39 -22.83
C PHE A 124 -17.65 -10.17 -23.14
N TYR A 125 -18.20 -8.97 -22.94
CA TYR A 125 -17.52 -7.73 -23.24
C TYR A 125 -16.20 -7.52 -22.47
N LEU A 126 -15.99 -8.17 -21.31
CA LEU A 126 -14.75 -8.06 -20.53
C LEU A 126 -13.52 -8.51 -21.34
N GLY A 127 -13.71 -9.45 -22.27
CA GLY A 127 -12.68 -9.96 -23.18
C GLY A 127 -12.50 -9.17 -24.47
N THR A 128 -13.30 -8.14 -24.73
CA THR A 128 -13.35 -7.46 -26.04
C THR A 128 -12.61 -6.11 -26.02
N ASP A 129 -12.29 -5.58 -27.21
CA ASP A 129 -11.77 -4.21 -27.34
C ASP A 129 -12.84 -3.13 -27.04
N ARG A 130 -14.12 -3.50 -26.95
CA ARG A 130 -15.22 -2.60 -26.51
C ARG A 130 -15.24 -2.41 -24.98
N TYR A 131 -14.42 -3.14 -24.23
CA TYR A 131 -14.42 -3.13 -22.76
C TYR A 131 -14.44 -1.72 -22.14
N PHE A 132 -13.49 -0.85 -22.51
CA PHE A 132 -13.39 0.49 -21.91
C PHE A 132 -14.59 1.39 -22.22
N MET A 133 -15.19 1.22 -23.40
CA MET A 133 -16.37 1.97 -23.80
C MET A 133 -17.60 1.51 -23.01
N ILE A 134 -17.75 0.21 -22.79
CA ILE A 134 -18.85 -0.37 -22.02
C ILE A 134 -18.69 -0.06 -20.53
N ALA A 135 -17.47 -0.21 -19.99
CA ALA A 135 -17.14 0.19 -18.62
C ALA A 135 -17.42 1.69 -18.37
N GLU A 136 -17.21 2.56 -19.35
CA GLU A 136 -17.54 3.98 -19.24
C GLU A 136 -19.05 4.22 -19.14
N ARG A 137 -19.87 3.42 -19.84
CA ARG A 137 -21.35 3.48 -19.72
C ARG A 137 -21.79 3.04 -18.35
N LEU A 138 -21.27 1.90 -17.87
CA LEU A 138 -21.59 1.37 -16.54
C LEU A 138 -21.16 2.34 -15.43
N TYR A 139 -20.02 3.02 -15.58
CA TYR A 139 -19.61 4.07 -14.64
C TYR A 139 -20.61 5.22 -14.55
N LYS A 140 -21.13 5.71 -15.68
CA LYS A 140 -22.10 6.81 -15.70
C LYS A 140 -23.37 6.42 -14.97
N GLU A 141 -23.88 5.23 -15.27
CA GLU A 141 -25.06 4.67 -14.63
C GLU A 141 -24.87 4.53 -13.10
N LEU A 142 -23.79 3.88 -12.65
CA LEU A 142 -23.51 3.69 -11.22
C LEU A 142 -23.24 5.00 -10.47
N ARG A 143 -22.79 6.03 -11.17
CA ARG A 143 -22.61 7.36 -10.61
C ARG A 143 -23.95 8.08 -10.42
N GLU A 144 -24.87 7.92 -11.36
CA GLU A 144 -26.21 8.49 -11.28
C GLU A 144 -27.06 7.81 -10.18
N THR A 145 -26.86 6.51 -9.95
CA THR A 145 -27.51 5.78 -8.84
C THR A 145 -26.84 6.02 -7.47
N GLY A 146 -25.70 6.72 -7.42
CA GLY A 146 -24.96 7.00 -6.18
C GLY A 146 -24.13 5.83 -5.64
N LEU A 147 -24.05 4.70 -6.37
CA LEU A 147 -23.27 3.51 -5.99
C LEU A 147 -21.76 3.71 -6.14
N ILE A 148 -21.33 4.73 -6.90
CA ILE A 148 -19.92 5.11 -7.09
C ILE A 148 -19.76 6.62 -7.07
N ASN A 149 -18.84 7.11 -6.25
CA ASN A 149 -18.63 8.55 -6.09
C ASN A 149 -17.56 9.12 -7.03
N ASN A 150 -16.53 8.35 -7.34
CA ASN A 150 -15.36 8.84 -8.07
C ASN A 150 -14.70 7.77 -8.95
N ARG A 151 -13.82 8.23 -9.85
CA ARG A 151 -13.11 7.38 -10.82
C ARG A 151 -12.12 6.40 -10.20
N GLU A 152 -11.54 6.73 -9.04
CA GLU A 152 -10.57 5.86 -8.38
C GLU A 152 -11.28 4.66 -7.75
N GLU A 153 -12.40 4.90 -7.08
CA GLU A 153 -13.29 3.86 -6.56
C GLU A 153 -13.79 2.96 -7.68
N TRP A 154 -14.26 3.54 -8.78
CA TRP A 154 -14.68 2.79 -9.97
C TRP A 154 -13.59 1.86 -10.48
N LYS A 155 -12.38 2.41 -10.62
CA LYS A 155 -11.26 1.67 -11.15
C LYS A 155 -10.84 0.53 -10.24
N ALA A 156 -10.85 0.73 -8.92
CA ALA A 156 -10.58 -0.33 -7.95
C ALA A 156 -11.62 -1.45 -8.05
N LYS A 157 -12.91 -1.10 -8.16
CA LYS A 157 -14.01 -2.06 -8.40
C LYS A 157 -13.80 -2.85 -9.69
N GLN A 158 -13.42 -2.19 -10.79
CA GLN A 158 -13.17 -2.85 -12.08
C GLN A 158 -11.96 -3.81 -12.04
N ILE A 159 -10.86 -3.41 -11.39
CA ILE A 159 -9.69 -4.29 -11.22
C ILE A 159 -10.07 -5.51 -10.38
N GLY A 160 -10.70 -5.30 -9.23
CA GLY A 160 -11.12 -6.41 -8.36
C GLY A 160 -12.08 -7.37 -9.07
N PHE A 161 -13.05 -6.83 -9.81
CA PHE A 161 -14.00 -7.62 -10.58
C PHE A 161 -13.32 -8.49 -11.64
N LEU A 162 -12.43 -7.92 -12.46
CA LEU A 162 -11.68 -8.65 -13.48
C LEU A 162 -10.74 -9.71 -12.89
N GLU A 163 -10.20 -9.47 -11.69
CA GLU A 163 -9.34 -10.42 -10.96
C GLU A 163 -10.13 -11.60 -10.39
N SER A 164 -11.33 -11.35 -9.86
CA SER A 164 -12.18 -12.40 -9.28
C SER A 164 -12.99 -13.16 -10.33
N HIS A 165 -13.30 -12.53 -11.47
CA HIS A 165 -14.14 -13.10 -12.51
C HIS A 165 -13.42 -14.19 -13.33
N GLN A 166 -14.15 -15.26 -13.65
CA GLN A 166 -13.72 -16.33 -14.55
C GLN A 166 -14.82 -16.66 -15.56
N TYR A 167 -14.44 -16.99 -16.80
CA TYR A 167 -15.37 -17.56 -17.77
C TYR A 167 -15.54 -19.06 -17.49
N PHE A 168 -16.73 -19.59 -17.73
CA PHE A 168 -17.13 -20.95 -17.35
C PHE A 168 -16.95 -21.95 -18.49
N THR A 169 -17.38 -21.61 -19.71
CA THR A 169 -17.31 -22.45 -20.90
C THR A 169 -15.94 -22.39 -21.58
N GLU A 170 -15.54 -23.48 -22.24
CA GLU A 170 -14.23 -23.55 -22.91
C GLU A 170 -14.12 -22.58 -24.09
N GLN A 171 -15.22 -22.35 -24.81
CA GLN A 171 -15.23 -21.37 -25.90
C GLN A 171 -15.01 -19.94 -25.37
N ALA A 172 -15.73 -19.52 -24.32
CA ALA A 172 -15.55 -18.19 -23.75
C ALA A 172 -14.16 -18.01 -23.12
N LYS A 173 -13.63 -19.05 -22.44
CA LYS A 173 -12.25 -19.02 -21.92
C LYS A 173 -11.24 -18.81 -23.03
N THR A 174 -11.39 -19.50 -24.16
CA THR A 174 -10.47 -19.41 -25.29
C THR A 174 -10.53 -18.04 -25.95
N GLU A 175 -11.73 -17.52 -26.21
CA GLU A 175 -11.90 -16.26 -26.94
C GLU A 175 -11.66 -15.02 -26.07
N CYS A 176 -12.01 -15.07 -24.78
CA CYS A 176 -12.10 -13.85 -23.96
C CYS A 176 -10.98 -13.71 -22.92
N ASN A 177 -10.29 -14.78 -22.49
CA ASN A 177 -9.30 -14.66 -21.41
C ASN A 177 -8.11 -13.77 -21.78
N GLU A 178 -7.58 -13.88 -23.00
CA GLU A 178 -6.45 -13.05 -23.44
C GLU A 178 -6.84 -11.56 -23.43
N GLY A 179 -8.00 -11.22 -24.00
CA GLY A 179 -8.52 -9.86 -23.99
C GLY A 179 -8.84 -9.35 -22.58
N LYS A 180 -9.39 -10.19 -21.69
CA LYS A 180 -9.64 -9.85 -20.29
C LYS A 180 -8.35 -9.51 -19.56
N VAL A 181 -7.29 -10.32 -19.75
CA VAL A 181 -5.96 -10.09 -19.17
C VAL A 181 -5.33 -8.82 -19.75
N LYS A 182 -5.45 -8.58 -21.05
CA LYS A 182 -5.03 -7.33 -21.70
C LYS A 182 -5.72 -6.12 -21.09
N ASN A 183 -7.04 -6.16 -20.93
CA ASN A 183 -7.85 -5.09 -20.33
C ASN A 183 -7.48 -4.84 -18.86
N LEU A 184 -7.30 -5.91 -18.07
CA LEU A 184 -6.83 -5.83 -16.69
C LEU A 184 -5.43 -5.18 -16.61
N ASN A 185 -4.51 -5.56 -17.49
CA ASN A 185 -3.19 -4.99 -17.55
C ASN A 185 -3.20 -3.51 -17.95
N LEU A 186 -4.07 -3.10 -18.88
CA LEU A 186 -4.26 -1.69 -19.24
C LEU A 186 -4.81 -0.87 -18.06
N LEU A 187 -5.77 -1.42 -17.29
CA LEU A 187 -6.26 -0.79 -16.07
C LEU A 187 -5.17 -0.65 -15.01
N LYS A 188 -4.42 -1.73 -14.74
CA LYS A 188 -3.31 -1.75 -13.79
C LYS A 188 -2.16 -0.84 -14.23
N ALA A 189 -1.87 -0.76 -15.53
CA ALA A 189 -0.87 0.15 -16.08
C ALA A 189 -1.28 1.61 -15.88
N GLY A 190 -2.57 1.94 -16.02
CA GLY A 190 -3.08 3.24 -15.60
C GLY A 190 -3.11 3.43 -14.07
N SER A 191 -3.10 2.36 -13.27
CA SER A 191 -3.08 2.38 -11.78
C SER A 191 -1.67 2.46 -11.21
N LYS A 192 -0.65 2.31 -12.07
CA LYS A 192 0.58 3.07 -11.89
C LYS A 192 0.25 4.55 -12.10
N LYS A 193 -0.46 5.14 -11.12
CA LYS A 193 0.04 6.39 -10.58
C LYS A 193 1.52 6.12 -10.36
N LYS A 194 2.34 6.63 -11.29
CA LYS A 194 3.43 7.48 -10.89
C LYS A 194 2.85 8.24 -9.69
N GLN A 195 3.21 7.85 -8.46
CA GLN A 195 3.53 8.87 -7.49
C GLN A 195 4.29 9.86 -8.35
N LYS A 196 3.71 11.03 -8.69
CA LYS A 196 4.46 12.01 -9.45
C LYS A 196 5.75 12.10 -8.64
N PRO A 197 6.93 11.66 -9.15
CA PRO A 197 8.13 12.08 -8.48
C PRO A 197 7.92 13.58 -8.45
N LYS A 198 7.94 14.21 -7.25
CA LYS A 198 8.22 15.64 -7.16
C LYS A 198 9.24 15.87 -8.27
N SER A 199 8.88 16.68 -9.30
CA SER A 199 9.54 16.64 -10.62
C SER A 199 11.02 16.34 -10.42
N LYS A 200 11.66 15.42 -11.17
CA LYS A 200 13.04 14.98 -10.86
C LYS A 200 13.95 16.15 -10.41
N LYS A 201 13.78 17.30 -11.07
CA LYS A 201 14.26 18.64 -10.68
C LYS A 201 13.83 19.16 -9.29
N ARG A 202 12.54 19.24 -8.95
CA ARG A 202 12.03 19.58 -7.60
C ARG A 202 12.50 18.61 -6.50
N ARG A 203 12.67 17.31 -6.78
CA ARG A 203 13.28 16.37 -5.82
C ARG A 203 14.75 16.72 -5.60
N GLU A 204 15.52 16.89 -6.68
CA GLU A 204 16.93 17.27 -6.58
C GLU A 204 17.13 18.62 -5.88
N ILE A 205 16.34 19.64 -6.20
CA ILE A 205 16.38 20.94 -5.50
C ILE A 205 16.11 20.77 -4.01
N ARG A 206 15.09 19.99 -3.63
CA ARG A 206 14.79 19.72 -2.22
C ARG A 206 15.94 18.98 -1.52
N ASP A 207 16.56 18.03 -2.21
CA ASP A 207 17.70 17.29 -1.67
C ASP A 207 18.87 18.24 -1.37
N TYR A 208 19.25 19.11 -2.32
CA TYR A 208 20.30 20.12 -2.10
C TYR A 208 19.95 21.15 -1.03
N ILE A 209 18.70 21.61 -0.95
CA ILE A 209 18.24 22.48 0.15
C ILE A 209 18.40 21.77 1.51
N SER A 210 18.05 20.47 1.57
CA SER A 210 18.19 19.68 2.79
C SER A 210 19.65 19.50 3.17
N ILE A 211 20.55 19.32 2.18
CA ILE A 211 22.00 19.26 2.40
C ILE A 211 22.52 20.57 2.98
N ILE A 212 22.13 21.71 2.39
CA ILE A 212 22.59 23.03 2.82
C ILE A 212 22.14 23.32 4.26
N LEU A 213 20.85 23.12 4.54
CA LEU A 213 20.33 23.29 5.90
C LEU A 213 21.00 22.33 6.88
N GLY A 214 21.16 21.06 6.49
CA GLY A 214 21.79 20.05 7.34
C GLY A 214 23.24 20.37 7.68
N ALA A 215 24.03 20.84 6.73
CA ALA A 215 25.43 21.24 6.95
C ALA A 215 25.56 22.46 7.88
N ILE A 216 24.68 23.47 7.72
CA ILE A 216 24.67 24.64 8.62
C ILE A 216 24.28 24.22 10.05
N ILE A 217 23.24 23.41 10.19
CA ILE A 217 22.77 22.92 11.50
C ILE A 217 23.84 22.05 12.18
N ALA A 218 24.48 21.14 11.44
CA ALA A 218 25.56 20.32 11.97
C ALA A 218 26.78 21.16 12.36
N GLY A 219 27.15 22.15 11.54
CA GLY A 219 28.21 23.12 11.85
C GLY A 219 27.93 23.91 13.13
N PHE A 220 26.67 24.32 13.34
CA PHE A 220 26.23 24.95 14.58
C PHE A 220 26.32 24.02 15.78
N GLY A 221 25.92 22.75 15.64
CA GLY A 221 26.10 21.74 16.69
C GLY A 221 27.57 21.54 17.07
N LEU A 222 28.46 21.41 16.08
CA LEU A 222 29.89 21.22 16.29
C LEU A 222 30.54 22.44 16.95
N LYS A 223 30.48 23.63 16.33
CA LYS A 223 31.19 24.83 16.82
C LYS A 223 30.46 25.58 17.94
N GLY A 224 29.14 25.47 18.03
CA GLY A 224 28.35 26.14 19.06
C GLY A 224 28.31 25.39 20.39
N PHE A 225 28.47 24.06 20.37
CA PHE A 225 28.38 23.20 21.56
C PHE A 225 29.63 22.35 21.79
N LEU A 226 30.05 21.52 20.84
CA LEU A 226 31.05 20.49 21.09
C LEU A 226 32.48 21.04 21.20
N VAL A 227 32.95 21.72 20.15
CA VAL A 227 34.35 22.21 20.03
C VAL A 227 34.76 23.09 21.21
N PRO A 228 33.98 24.11 21.63
CA PRO A 228 34.38 24.99 22.73
C PRO A 228 34.50 24.28 24.09
N ASN A 229 33.89 23.10 24.22
CA ASN A 229 33.77 22.38 25.49
C ASN A 229 34.47 21.01 25.47
N LEU A 230 35.29 20.72 24.45
CA LEU A 230 36.06 19.49 24.29
C LEU A 230 35.21 18.21 24.20
N PHE A 231 34.00 18.30 23.66
CA PHE A 231 33.16 17.11 23.46
C PHE A 231 33.38 16.52 22.07
N PHE A 232 33.33 15.21 21.98
CA PHE A 232 33.60 14.47 20.76
C PHE A 232 32.31 13.88 20.19
N ASP A 233 32.18 13.98 18.87
CA ASP A 233 31.17 13.24 18.11
C ASP A 233 31.68 11.81 17.79
N GLY A 234 30.83 10.98 17.20
CA GLY A 234 31.21 9.69 16.64
C GLY A 234 31.80 9.79 15.22
N GLY A 235 32.17 8.63 14.67
CA GLY A 235 32.58 8.50 13.27
C GLY A 235 33.88 9.23 12.92
N ILE A 236 34.02 9.59 11.65
CA ILE A 236 35.20 10.31 11.14
C ILE A 236 35.22 11.75 11.64
N THR A 237 34.06 12.33 11.93
CA THR A 237 33.97 13.65 12.57
C THR A 237 34.58 13.62 13.97
N GLY A 238 34.31 12.57 14.75
CA GLY A 238 34.97 12.32 16.03
C GLY A 238 36.49 12.21 15.92
N VAL A 239 36.99 11.48 14.91
CA VAL A 239 38.43 11.39 14.62
C VAL A 239 38.99 12.76 14.24
N ALA A 240 38.28 13.54 13.43
CA ALA A 240 38.71 14.89 13.04
C ALA A 240 38.81 15.84 14.25
N LEU A 241 37.86 15.75 15.19
CA LEU A 241 37.89 16.50 16.46
C LEU A 241 39.09 16.09 17.32
N LEU A 242 39.38 14.80 17.45
CA LEU A 242 40.56 14.33 18.18
C LEU A 242 41.86 14.87 17.57
N VAL A 243 41.99 14.86 16.25
CA VAL A 243 43.16 15.40 15.55
C VAL A 243 43.26 16.93 15.74
N HIS A 244 42.14 17.64 15.67
CA HIS A 244 42.07 19.08 15.94
C HIS A 244 42.57 19.41 17.35
N GLU A 245 42.09 18.71 18.37
CA GLU A 245 42.44 19.00 19.77
C GLU A 245 43.88 18.60 20.15
N ILE A 246 44.45 17.60 19.48
CA ILE A 246 45.82 17.13 19.79
C ILE A 246 46.88 17.87 19.00
N TYR A 247 46.65 18.07 17.71
CA TYR A 247 47.65 18.61 16.78
C TYR A 247 47.38 20.06 16.38
N HIS A 248 46.27 20.65 16.85
CA HIS A 248 45.85 22.02 16.52
C HIS A 248 45.67 22.27 15.02
N PHE A 249 45.45 21.21 14.24
CA PHE A 249 45.09 21.32 12.82
C PHE A 249 43.67 21.85 12.69
N ASP A 250 43.42 22.67 11.67
CA ASP A 250 42.08 23.22 11.46
C ASP A 250 41.04 22.10 11.29
N LEU A 251 39.95 22.17 12.06
CA LEU A 251 38.91 21.15 12.08
C LEU A 251 38.25 21.00 10.71
N ALA A 252 37.99 22.09 10.00
CA ALA A 252 37.33 22.03 8.71
C ALA A 252 38.18 21.30 7.67
N LEU A 253 39.48 21.63 7.61
CA LEU A 253 40.43 20.95 6.73
C LEU A 253 40.57 19.47 7.09
N THR A 254 40.68 19.16 8.38
CA THR A 254 40.81 17.79 8.88
C THR A 254 39.58 16.95 8.52
N THR A 255 38.38 17.48 8.73
CA THR A 255 37.12 16.81 8.35
C THR A 255 37.08 16.51 6.86
N ILE A 256 37.46 17.47 6.00
CA ILE A 256 37.47 17.24 4.54
C ILE A 256 38.48 16.15 4.17
N LEU A 257 39.72 16.26 4.65
CA LEU A 257 40.80 15.36 4.28
C LEU A 257 40.53 13.91 4.71
N LEU A 258 40.03 13.69 5.92
CA LEU A 258 39.73 12.34 6.41
C LEU A 258 38.54 11.70 5.69
N ASN A 259 37.59 12.49 5.19
CA ASN A 259 36.42 11.98 4.46
C ASN A 259 36.71 11.67 2.98
N LEU A 260 37.67 12.35 2.33
CA LEU A 260 38.00 12.11 0.92
C LEU A 260 38.23 10.63 0.54
N PRO A 261 39.06 9.84 1.25
CA PRO A 261 39.25 8.43 0.89
C PRO A 261 37.96 7.62 1.01
N LEU A 262 37.10 7.94 1.99
CA LEU A 262 35.83 7.24 2.22
C LEU A 262 34.77 7.63 1.20
N ILE A 263 34.76 8.88 0.73
CA ILE A 263 33.95 9.33 -0.40
C ILE A 263 34.34 8.57 -1.67
N GLY A 264 35.66 8.43 -1.91
CA GLY A 264 36.18 7.60 -3.01
C GLY A 264 35.70 6.17 -2.91
N LEU A 265 35.74 5.58 -1.71
CA LEU A 265 35.21 4.24 -1.45
C LEU A 265 33.69 4.18 -1.70
N GLY A 266 32.94 5.20 -1.29
CA GLY A 266 31.49 5.33 -1.50
C GLY A 266 31.08 5.41 -2.97
N TYR A 267 31.95 5.93 -3.83
CA TYR A 267 31.75 5.93 -5.29
C TYR A 267 31.62 4.50 -5.83
N PHE A 268 32.50 3.60 -5.35
CA PHE A 268 32.52 2.20 -5.79
C PHE A 268 31.52 1.31 -5.05
N VAL A 269 31.22 1.59 -3.78
CA VAL A 269 30.39 0.71 -2.93
C VAL A 269 28.90 1.06 -2.99
N VAL A 270 28.56 2.36 -3.07
CA VAL A 270 27.19 2.87 -2.97
C VAL A 270 26.69 3.32 -4.34
N SER A 271 27.17 4.46 -4.84
CA SER A 271 26.90 4.96 -6.20
C SER A 271 27.69 6.24 -6.48
N HIS A 272 27.91 6.55 -7.76
CA HIS A 272 28.50 7.84 -8.18
C HIS A 272 27.69 9.05 -7.68
N ARG A 273 26.34 8.98 -7.71
CA ARG A 273 25.48 10.10 -7.25
C ARG A 273 25.62 10.36 -5.75
N PHE A 274 25.67 9.30 -4.95
CA PHE A 274 25.92 9.40 -3.52
C PHE A 274 27.28 10.06 -3.28
N ALA A 275 28.34 9.59 -3.92
CA ALA A 275 29.69 10.12 -3.73
C ALA A 275 29.80 11.61 -4.06
N TYR A 276 29.25 12.08 -5.19
CA TYR A 276 29.27 13.52 -5.53
C TYR A 276 28.44 14.37 -4.57
N LYS A 277 27.26 13.88 -4.14
CA LYS A 277 26.47 14.59 -3.13
C LYS A 277 27.20 14.65 -1.79
N THR A 278 27.82 13.55 -1.35
CA THR A 278 28.60 13.46 -0.10
C THR A 278 29.83 14.36 -0.15
N LEU A 279 30.55 14.39 -1.29
CA LEU A 279 31.63 15.36 -1.48
C LEU A 279 31.14 16.79 -1.31
N PHE A 280 30.01 17.14 -1.96
CA PHE A 280 29.41 18.47 -1.79
C PHE A 280 29.01 18.74 -0.33
N SER A 281 28.38 17.79 0.35
CA SER A 281 27.97 17.92 1.76
C SER A 281 29.15 18.12 2.71
N VAL A 282 30.23 17.35 2.54
CA VAL A 282 31.44 17.43 3.37
C VAL A 282 32.20 18.73 3.11
N LEU A 283 32.35 19.14 1.85
CA LEU A 283 32.95 20.43 1.51
C LEU A 283 32.12 21.60 2.07
N LEU A 284 30.80 21.50 1.99
CA LEU A 284 29.90 22.51 2.53
C LEU A 284 29.96 22.57 4.05
N LEU A 285 30.03 21.43 4.74
CA LEU A 285 30.24 21.39 6.19
C LEU A 285 31.57 22.03 6.56
N GLY A 286 32.67 21.67 5.88
CA GLY A 286 33.97 22.30 6.07
C GLY A 286 33.92 23.82 5.83
N ALA A 287 33.24 24.27 4.77
CA ALA A 287 33.04 25.70 4.51
C ALA A 287 32.22 26.38 5.62
N CYS A 288 31.16 25.74 6.14
CA CYS A 288 30.39 26.24 7.28
C CYS A 288 31.27 26.36 8.52
N LEU A 289 32.11 25.35 8.80
CA LEU A 289 33.04 25.38 9.92
C LEU A 289 34.09 26.50 9.74
N LEU A 290 34.61 26.73 8.54
CA LEU A 290 35.66 27.74 8.31
C LEU A 290 35.12 29.17 8.27
N LEU A 291 33.99 29.40 7.60
CA LEU A 291 33.49 30.74 7.27
C LEU A 291 32.48 31.29 8.28
N ILE A 292 31.71 30.43 8.94
CA ILE A 292 30.64 30.88 9.85
C ILE A 292 31.18 30.96 11.28
N LYS A 293 31.03 32.13 11.89
CA LYS A 293 31.32 32.35 13.31
C LYS A 293 30.09 32.00 14.13
N TYR A 294 30.07 30.80 14.70
CA TYR A 294 29.01 30.37 15.60
C TYR A 294 29.26 30.89 17.03
N PRO A 295 28.23 31.39 17.73
CA PRO A 295 28.36 31.75 19.14
C PRO A 295 28.48 30.48 19.99
N VAL A 296 29.25 30.57 21.07
CA VAL A 296 29.25 29.54 22.13
C VAL A 296 27.93 29.64 22.87
N ILE A 297 27.12 28.58 22.88
CA ILE A 297 25.74 28.64 23.39
C ILE A 297 25.69 28.46 24.91
N THR A 298 26.45 27.51 25.44
CA THR A 298 26.47 27.17 26.86
C THR A 298 27.75 26.43 27.23
N SER A 299 28.05 26.42 28.52
CA SER A 299 29.15 25.65 29.13
C SER A 299 28.63 24.52 30.03
N ASP A 300 27.30 24.36 30.14
CA ASP A 300 26.70 23.26 30.90
C ASP A 300 26.85 21.94 30.14
N LYS A 301 27.58 21.00 30.74
CA LYS A 301 27.95 19.71 30.13
C LYS A 301 26.75 18.88 29.68
N LEU A 302 25.66 18.89 30.46
CA LEU A 302 24.46 18.13 30.13
C LEU A 302 23.73 18.76 28.94
N LEU A 303 23.54 20.09 28.96
CA LEU A 303 22.93 20.80 27.83
C LEU A 303 23.74 20.65 26.55
N ILE A 304 25.08 20.70 26.64
CA ILE A 304 25.98 20.46 25.51
C ILE A 304 25.75 19.07 24.94
N SER A 305 25.74 18.04 25.79
CA SER A 305 25.59 16.67 25.30
C SER A 305 24.24 16.45 24.59
N ILE A 306 23.15 16.93 25.17
CA ILE A 306 21.81 16.73 24.61
C ILE A 306 21.61 17.59 23.36
N PHE A 307 21.82 18.91 23.45
CA PHE A 307 21.52 19.81 22.34
C PHE A 307 22.58 19.79 21.24
N GLY A 308 23.85 19.62 21.58
CA GLY A 308 24.92 19.39 20.61
C GLY A 308 24.65 18.12 19.80
N GLY A 309 24.32 17.02 20.47
CA GLY A 309 23.91 15.78 19.82
C GLY A 309 22.65 15.96 18.97
N PHE A 310 21.62 16.65 19.47
CA PHE A 310 20.40 16.94 18.73
C PHE A 310 20.67 17.71 17.43
N PHE A 311 21.43 18.81 17.47
CA PHE A 311 21.69 19.60 16.25
C PHE A 311 22.57 18.84 15.26
N ILE A 312 23.62 18.15 15.72
CA ILE A 312 24.44 17.30 14.85
C ILE A 312 23.57 16.22 14.20
N GLY A 313 22.77 15.51 15.00
CA GLY A 313 21.90 14.44 14.50
C GLY A 313 20.80 14.93 13.57
N LEU A 314 20.25 16.12 13.82
CA LEU A 314 19.29 16.78 12.94
C LEU A 314 19.93 17.13 11.59
N GLY A 315 21.14 17.70 11.62
CA GLY A 315 21.88 18.06 10.42
C GLY A 315 22.28 16.84 9.60
N ALA A 316 22.86 15.83 10.25
CA ALA A 316 23.23 14.55 9.65
C ALA A 316 22.02 13.81 9.09
N GLY A 317 20.91 13.73 9.83
CA GLY A 317 19.68 13.09 9.38
C GLY A 317 19.07 13.73 8.13
N LEU A 318 19.08 15.07 8.04
CA LEU A 318 18.60 15.79 6.85
C LEU A 318 19.46 15.49 5.61
N VAL A 319 20.78 15.45 5.78
CA VAL A 319 21.73 15.12 4.72
C VAL A 319 21.59 13.65 4.30
N LEU A 320 21.48 12.72 5.25
CA LEU A 320 21.26 11.29 5.00
C LEU A 320 19.96 11.05 4.22
N ARG A 321 18.87 11.73 4.61
CA ARG A 321 17.57 11.62 3.91
C ARG A 321 17.62 12.13 2.46
N SER A 322 18.60 12.97 2.12
CA SER A 322 18.83 13.46 0.75
C SER A 322 19.62 12.48 -0.14
N GLY A 323 20.04 11.33 0.41
CA GLY A 323 20.88 10.34 -0.26
C GLY A 323 22.36 10.74 -0.32
N SER A 324 22.85 11.37 0.74
CA SER A 324 24.23 11.84 0.93
C SER A 324 24.69 11.49 2.36
N ALA A 325 25.91 11.82 2.76
CA ALA A 325 26.38 11.71 4.14
C ALA A 325 27.21 12.94 4.54
N LEU A 326 27.23 13.26 5.84
CA LEU A 326 28.16 14.26 6.41
C LEU A 326 29.45 13.60 6.94
N ASP A 327 29.39 12.31 7.23
CA ASP A 327 30.48 11.49 7.74
C ASP A 327 30.64 10.25 6.84
N GLY A 328 31.88 9.85 6.59
CA GLY A 328 32.23 8.67 5.81
C GLY A 328 32.19 7.36 6.61
N SER A 329 31.95 7.41 7.93
CA SER A 329 31.95 6.24 8.81
C SER A 329 30.96 5.16 8.38
N GLU A 330 29.79 5.55 7.87
CA GLU A 330 28.75 4.65 7.37
C GLU A 330 29.19 3.94 6.10
N VAL A 331 29.96 4.62 5.25
CA VAL A 331 30.50 4.05 4.01
C VAL A 331 31.58 3.03 4.33
N LEU A 332 32.45 3.34 5.30
CA LEU A 332 33.46 2.43 5.81
C LEU A 332 32.82 1.18 6.44
N ALA A 333 31.81 1.38 7.30
CA ALA A 333 31.08 0.31 7.96
C ALA A 333 30.32 -0.58 6.96
N LEU A 334 29.68 0.00 5.95
CA LEU A 334 29.00 -0.74 4.87
C LEU A 334 29.99 -1.60 4.06
N TYR A 335 31.18 -1.07 3.79
CA TYR A 335 32.20 -1.83 3.09
C TYR A 335 32.72 -3.01 3.91
N ALA A 336 32.98 -2.80 5.20
CA ALA A 336 33.43 -3.84 6.10
C ALA A 336 32.35 -4.91 6.36
N SER A 337 31.08 -4.51 6.46
CA SER A 337 29.95 -5.44 6.64
C SER A 337 29.72 -6.33 5.43
N ARG A 338 30.10 -5.91 4.22
CA ARG A 338 30.04 -6.77 3.02
C ARG A 338 31.09 -7.89 3.02
N ARG A 339 32.07 -7.86 3.92
CA ARG A 339 33.20 -8.81 3.98
C ARG A 339 33.27 -9.60 5.28
N THR A 340 32.37 -9.33 6.22
CA THR A 340 32.32 -9.96 7.54
C THR A 340 30.87 -10.19 7.95
N SER A 341 30.63 -10.95 9.01
CA SER A 341 29.28 -11.20 9.52
C SER A 341 28.72 -10.06 10.39
N PHE A 342 29.52 -9.04 10.69
CA PHE A 342 29.11 -7.91 11.52
C PHE A 342 28.21 -6.95 10.75
N THR A 343 27.23 -6.40 11.45
CA THR A 343 26.30 -5.38 10.96
C THR A 343 26.97 -4.00 10.88
N ILE A 344 26.40 -3.10 10.07
CA ILE A 344 26.87 -1.70 9.94
C ILE A 344 26.89 -1.00 11.31
N ALA A 345 25.86 -1.23 12.13
CA ALA A 345 25.76 -0.64 13.45
C ALA A 345 26.87 -1.11 14.40
N GLU A 346 27.22 -2.40 14.36
CA GLU A 346 28.33 -2.96 15.15
C GLU A 346 29.68 -2.35 14.76
N PHE A 347 29.92 -2.13 13.46
CA PHE A 347 31.14 -1.46 13.00
C PHE A 347 31.23 -0.01 13.46
N ILE A 348 30.14 0.76 13.33
CA ILE A 348 30.10 2.16 13.79
C ILE A 348 30.31 2.21 15.31
N LEU A 349 29.67 1.31 16.06
CA LEU A 349 29.86 1.20 17.51
C LEU A 349 31.33 0.91 17.85
N ALA A 350 31.98 -0.03 17.15
CA ALA A 350 33.38 -0.35 17.40
C ALA A 350 34.31 0.85 17.16
N ILE A 351 34.11 1.60 16.08
CA ILE A 351 34.85 2.85 15.81
C ILE A 351 34.67 3.85 16.96
N ASN A 352 33.43 4.03 17.41
CA ASN A 352 33.13 4.98 18.48
C ASN A 352 33.66 4.56 19.84
N VAL A 353 33.65 3.26 20.15
CA VAL A 353 34.29 2.74 21.37
C VAL A 353 35.79 3.09 21.36
N ILE A 354 36.47 2.96 20.23
CA ILE A 354 37.89 3.33 20.10
C ILE A 354 38.07 4.84 20.32
N ILE A 355 37.26 5.67 19.66
CA ILE A 355 37.29 7.14 19.78
C ILE A 355 37.09 7.57 21.24
N PHE A 356 36.05 7.09 21.89
CA PHE A 356 35.71 7.49 23.26
C PHE A 356 36.66 6.94 24.31
N THR A 357 37.22 5.74 24.07
CA THR A 357 38.29 5.20 24.92
C THR A 357 39.53 6.09 24.85
N PHE A 358 39.94 6.48 23.65
CA PHE A 358 41.06 7.38 23.46
C PHE A 358 40.78 8.78 24.06
N ALA A 359 39.56 9.30 23.91
CA ALA A 359 39.13 10.54 24.55
C ALA A 359 39.19 10.45 26.08
N ALA A 360 38.79 9.32 26.67
CA ALA A 360 38.85 9.10 28.11
C ALA A 360 40.29 9.15 28.64
N PHE A 361 41.22 8.51 27.93
CA PHE A 361 42.64 8.51 28.30
C PHE A 361 43.29 9.89 28.16
N ARG A 362 42.94 10.67 27.13
CA ARG A 362 43.62 11.94 26.83
C ARG A 362 42.97 13.17 27.47
N PHE A 363 41.65 13.19 27.59
CA PHE A 363 40.83 14.33 28.02
C PHE A 363 39.98 14.04 29.26
N GLY A 364 40.10 12.84 29.83
CA GLY A 364 39.41 12.42 31.04
C GLY A 364 38.12 11.65 30.79
N ILE A 365 37.80 10.77 31.74
CA ILE A 365 36.62 9.87 31.67
C ILE A 365 35.33 10.68 31.55
N GLU A 366 35.21 11.80 32.27
CA GLU A 366 34.01 12.63 32.25
C GLU A 366 33.69 13.15 30.83
N THR A 367 34.69 13.69 30.13
CA THR A 367 34.57 14.16 28.75
C THR A 367 34.11 13.03 27.81
N SER A 368 34.64 11.83 28.00
CA SER A 368 34.26 10.65 27.23
C SER A 368 32.82 10.22 27.49
N LEU A 369 32.38 10.17 28.76
CA LEU A 369 31.00 9.82 29.11
C LEU A 369 29.99 10.79 28.53
N TYR A 370 30.27 12.10 28.57
CA TYR A 370 29.40 13.08 27.93
C TYR A 370 29.45 13.01 26.40
N SER A 371 30.59 12.64 25.80
CA SER A 371 30.70 12.41 24.35
C SER A 371 29.87 11.19 23.92
N ILE A 372 29.84 10.12 24.72
CA ILE A 372 28.95 8.96 24.53
C ILE A 372 27.48 9.41 24.57
N LEU A 373 27.11 10.24 25.55
CA LEU A 373 25.75 10.77 25.66
C LEU A 373 25.39 11.64 24.46
N THR A 374 26.32 12.47 24.00
CA THR A 374 26.18 13.32 22.81
C THR A 374 25.91 12.49 21.56
N TYR A 375 26.73 11.45 21.34
CA TYR A 375 26.57 10.53 20.24
C TYR A 375 25.24 9.76 20.31
N PHE A 376 24.83 9.32 21.51
CA PHE A 376 23.53 8.69 21.70
C PHE A 376 22.38 9.62 21.29
N THR A 377 22.40 10.89 21.71
CA THR A 377 21.39 11.86 21.31
C THR A 377 21.42 12.16 19.82
N ALA A 378 22.61 12.26 19.20
CA ALA A 378 22.76 12.42 17.77
C ALA A 378 22.16 11.24 16.99
N SER A 379 22.54 10.01 17.35
CA SER A 379 22.03 8.78 16.71
C SER A 379 20.50 8.69 16.80
N ARG A 380 19.91 8.97 17.97
CA ARG A 380 18.45 8.99 18.11
C ARG A 380 17.80 10.06 17.24
N THR A 381 18.39 11.24 17.16
CA THR A 381 17.86 12.33 16.33
C THR A 381 17.96 11.99 14.84
N ILE A 382 19.04 11.33 14.40
CA ILE A 382 19.18 10.83 13.02
C ILE A 382 18.05 9.86 12.70
N ASP A 383 17.81 8.86 13.56
CA ASP A 383 16.73 7.88 13.39
C ASP A 383 15.38 8.58 13.26
N TYR A 384 15.08 9.56 14.12
CA TYR A 384 13.84 10.33 14.06
C TYR A 384 13.67 11.12 12.76
N VAL A 385 14.75 11.68 12.21
CA VAL A 385 14.69 12.49 10.99
C VAL A 385 14.56 11.63 9.73
N ILE A 386 15.21 10.45 9.72
CA ILE A 386 15.20 9.52 8.60
C ILE A 386 13.90 8.70 8.61
N GLU A 387 13.57 8.04 9.72
CA GLU A 387 12.45 7.09 9.82
C GLU A 387 11.11 7.78 10.15
N GLY A 388 11.13 8.95 10.81
CA GLY A 388 9.93 9.70 11.19
C GLY A 388 9.40 9.37 12.60
N ILE A 389 8.44 10.17 13.07
CA ILE A 389 7.95 10.15 14.46
C ILE A 389 6.88 9.05 14.69
N GLU A 390 6.15 8.66 13.64
CA GLU A 390 4.96 7.80 13.76
C GLU A 390 5.27 6.30 13.60
N ALA A 391 5.76 5.69 14.67
CA ALA A 391 5.75 4.23 14.79
C ALA A 391 4.31 3.73 14.92
N HIS A 392 3.82 3.08 13.87
CA HIS A 392 2.55 2.38 13.90
C HIS A 392 2.75 1.03 14.60
N THR A 393 1.74 0.53 15.29
CA THR A 393 1.80 -0.78 15.95
C THR A 393 0.92 -1.75 15.19
N GLY A 394 1.54 -2.79 14.63
CA GLY A 394 0.82 -3.95 14.10
C GLY A 394 0.40 -4.83 15.26
N VAL A 395 -0.87 -5.15 15.36
CA VAL A 395 -1.43 -5.98 16.41
C VAL A 395 -2.07 -7.20 15.77
N THR A 396 -1.65 -8.37 16.24
CA THR A 396 -2.23 -9.64 15.85
C THR A 396 -3.06 -10.17 17.03
N ILE A 397 -4.29 -10.56 16.74
CA ILE A 397 -5.26 -11.07 17.71
C ILE A 397 -5.69 -12.46 17.25
N VAL A 398 -5.53 -13.43 18.15
CA VAL A 398 -5.98 -14.81 17.97
C VAL A 398 -6.95 -15.14 19.09
N SER A 399 -8.19 -15.48 18.73
CA SER A 399 -9.27 -15.71 19.70
C SER A 399 -10.30 -16.69 19.14
N GLY A 400 -10.97 -17.42 20.04
CA GLY A 400 -12.13 -18.24 19.68
C GLY A 400 -13.39 -17.43 19.35
N HIS A 401 -13.41 -16.14 19.70
CA HIS A 401 -14.51 -15.20 19.47
C HIS A 401 -14.14 -14.18 18.40
N SER A 402 -13.36 -14.58 17.39
CA SER A 402 -12.83 -13.70 16.36
C SER A 402 -13.92 -12.93 15.61
N GLU A 403 -15.07 -13.55 15.28
CA GLU A 403 -16.21 -12.87 14.63
C GLU A 403 -16.71 -11.66 15.42
N THR A 404 -16.92 -11.81 16.73
CA THR A 404 -17.39 -10.72 17.60
C THR A 404 -16.35 -9.61 17.68
N ILE A 405 -15.07 -9.97 17.81
CA ILE A 405 -13.97 -9.01 17.84
C ILE A 405 -13.88 -8.23 16.51
N LYS A 406 -14.03 -8.89 15.35
CA LYS A 406 -14.07 -8.24 14.02
C LYS A 406 -15.17 -7.18 13.98
N HIS A 407 -16.38 -7.54 14.38
CA HIS A 407 -17.53 -6.63 14.36
C HIS A 407 -17.33 -5.42 15.28
N ARG A 408 -16.83 -5.63 16.51
CA ARG A 408 -16.57 -4.55 17.46
C ARG A 408 -15.46 -3.61 16.97
N ILE A 409 -14.38 -4.13 16.41
CA ILE A 409 -13.30 -3.29 15.86
C ILE A 409 -13.81 -2.43 14.70
N LEU A 410 -14.59 -3.00 13.78
CA LEU A 410 -15.13 -2.27 12.62
C LEU A 410 -16.11 -1.18 13.06
N ASN A 411 -17.02 -1.47 13.99
CA ASN A 411 -18.12 -0.58 14.34
C ASN A 411 -17.81 0.40 15.49
N GLU A 412 -17.03 0.00 16.50
CA GLU A 412 -16.73 0.85 17.67
C GLU A 412 -15.41 1.63 17.52
N MET A 413 -14.45 1.07 16.76
CA MET A 413 -13.17 1.74 16.50
C MET A 413 -13.12 2.37 15.10
N GLY A 414 -13.99 1.97 14.16
CA GLY A 414 -13.97 2.49 12.80
C GLY A 414 -12.69 2.13 12.05
N ARG A 415 -12.05 1.00 12.40
CA ARG A 415 -10.76 0.58 11.86
C ARG A 415 -10.90 -0.63 10.96
N ALA A 416 -10.26 -0.57 9.80
CA ALA A 416 -10.13 -1.70 8.91
C ALA A 416 -9.18 -2.75 9.51
N ILE A 417 -9.44 -4.01 9.20
CA ILE A 417 -8.67 -5.16 9.65
C ILE A 417 -8.28 -6.03 8.45
N THR A 418 -7.20 -6.77 8.59
CA THR A 418 -6.79 -7.83 7.66
C THR A 418 -6.98 -9.17 8.36
N ILE A 419 -7.49 -10.16 7.63
CA ILE A 419 -7.72 -11.50 8.16
C ILE A 419 -6.69 -12.46 7.57
N TYR A 420 -5.97 -13.16 8.44
CA TYR A 420 -5.21 -14.34 8.07
C TYR A 420 -6.05 -15.57 8.41
N LYS A 421 -6.27 -16.45 7.42
CA LYS A 421 -6.89 -17.75 7.65
C LYS A 421 -5.86 -18.67 8.29
N GLY A 422 -6.22 -19.28 9.41
CA GLY A 422 -5.37 -20.19 10.15
C GLY A 422 -6.15 -20.98 11.18
N GLU A 423 -5.43 -21.74 11.99
CA GLU A 423 -5.99 -22.56 13.05
C GLU A 423 -5.38 -22.15 14.40
N ARG A 424 -6.15 -22.32 15.47
CA ARG A 424 -5.60 -22.18 16.82
C ARG A 424 -4.62 -23.30 17.09
N GLY A 425 -3.48 -22.96 17.71
CA GLY A 425 -2.49 -23.94 18.14
C GLY A 425 -2.98 -24.85 19.26
N PHE A 426 -2.26 -25.95 19.47
CA PHE A 426 -2.53 -26.94 20.51
C PHE A 426 -2.14 -26.43 21.89
N LEU A 427 -2.98 -26.74 22.89
CA LEU A 427 -2.64 -26.49 24.30
C LEU A 427 -1.88 -27.71 24.85
N PRO A 428 -0.96 -27.52 25.81
CA PRO A 428 -0.39 -28.64 26.55
C PRO A 428 -1.51 -29.50 27.14
N ASN A 429 -1.47 -30.81 26.88
CA ASN A 429 -2.48 -31.80 27.26
C ASN A 429 -3.81 -31.76 26.46
N ASN A 430 -3.88 -31.03 25.35
CA ASN A 430 -5.04 -31.04 24.45
C ASN A 430 -4.60 -30.89 22.98
N PHE A 431 -4.23 -32.02 22.38
CA PHE A 431 -3.65 -32.13 21.04
C PHE A 431 -4.68 -32.39 19.93
N GLU A 432 -5.98 -32.48 20.23
CA GLU A 432 -6.98 -32.99 19.27
C GLU A 432 -7.88 -31.92 18.62
N LEU A 433 -7.71 -30.63 18.90
CA LEU A 433 -8.53 -29.60 18.25
C LEU A 433 -7.72 -28.38 17.80
N GLY A 434 -7.15 -28.49 16.60
CA GLY A 434 -7.00 -27.32 15.73
C GLY A 434 -8.41 -26.88 15.33
N LYS A 435 -8.91 -25.80 15.93
CA LYS A 435 -10.14 -25.16 15.45
C LYS A 435 -9.74 -24.05 14.49
N ASP A 436 -10.32 -24.08 13.29
CA ASP A 436 -10.28 -22.97 12.34
C ASP A 436 -10.60 -21.66 13.08
N CYS A 437 -9.74 -20.67 12.92
CA CYS A 437 -9.97 -19.35 13.46
C CYS A 437 -9.41 -18.27 12.54
N ASP A 438 -10.18 -17.20 12.39
CA ASP A 438 -9.68 -15.98 11.77
C ASP A 438 -8.69 -15.29 12.71
N ILE A 439 -7.44 -15.19 12.28
CA ILE A 439 -6.41 -14.39 12.94
C ILE A 439 -6.56 -12.95 12.46
N ILE A 440 -6.84 -12.03 13.37
CA ILE A 440 -7.10 -10.63 13.05
C ILE A 440 -5.81 -9.85 13.14
N PHE A 441 -5.43 -9.18 12.06
CA PHE A 441 -4.32 -8.24 12.02
C PHE A 441 -4.85 -6.82 11.82
N ILE A 442 -4.38 -5.89 12.65
CA ILE A 442 -4.75 -4.49 12.60
C ILE A 442 -3.55 -3.60 12.87
N VAL A 443 -3.44 -2.50 12.14
CA VAL A 443 -2.44 -1.46 12.38
C VAL A 443 -3.09 -0.29 13.11
N VAL A 444 -2.59 0.01 14.30
CA VAL A 444 -3.11 1.08 15.18
C VAL A 444 -1.99 2.00 15.67
N SER A 445 -2.34 3.23 16.04
CA SER A 445 -1.43 4.11 16.77
C SER A 445 -1.21 3.64 18.22
N ARG A 446 -0.18 4.16 18.91
CA ARG A 446 0.08 3.85 20.33
C ARG A 446 -1.10 4.20 21.24
N LEU A 447 -1.83 5.27 20.94
CA LEU A 447 -2.99 5.71 21.73
C LEU A 447 -4.17 4.74 21.56
N GLU A 448 -4.36 4.22 20.36
CA GLU A 448 -5.44 3.28 20.03
C GLU A 448 -5.18 1.86 20.52
N LEU A 449 -3.91 1.47 20.68
CA LEU A 449 -3.52 0.16 21.20
C LEU A 449 -4.19 -0.15 22.55
N ARG A 450 -4.32 0.85 23.43
CA ARG A 450 -4.97 0.68 24.73
C ARG A 450 -6.46 0.41 24.58
N LYS A 451 -7.14 1.15 23.69
CA LYS A 451 -8.57 0.96 23.38
C LYS A 451 -8.82 -0.42 22.76
N LEU A 452 -7.97 -0.83 21.82
CA LEU A 452 -8.02 -2.14 21.17
C LEU A 452 -7.88 -3.29 22.18
N LYS A 453 -6.86 -3.25 23.04
CA LYS A 453 -6.65 -4.29 24.06
C LYS A 453 -7.86 -4.41 24.99
N THR A 454 -8.41 -3.29 25.44
CA THR A 454 -9.58 -3.27 26.32
C THR A 454 -10.78 -3.95 25.65
N LEU A 455 -11.10 -3.55 24.42
CA LEU A 455 -12.19 -4.13 23.63
C LEU A 455 -12.01 -5.64 23.40
N VAL A 456 -10.78 -6.08 23.10
CA VAL A 456 -10.48 -7.51 22.90
C VAL A 456 -10.67 -8.30 24.19
N PHE A 457 -10.09 -7.86 25.31
CA PHE A 457 -10.17 -8.59 26.58
C PHE A 457 -11.55 -8.51 27.27
N GLU A 458 -12.36 -7.50 26.97
CA GLU A 458 -13.79 -7.49 27.33
C GLU A 458 -14.58 -8.56 26.57
N THR A 459 -14.20 -8.85 25.33
CA THR A 459 -14.89 -9.80 24.47
C THR A 459 -14.43 -11.23 24.73
N ASP A 460 -13.13 -11.43 24.90
CA ASP A 460 -12.52 -12.71 25.22
C ASP A 460 -11.28 -12.49 26.10
N SER A 461 -11.43 -12.81 27.40
CA SER A 461 -10.33 -12.71 28.37
C SER A 461 -9.18 -13.68 28.08
N ASN A 462 -9.42 -14.71 27.27
CA ASN A 462 -8.42 -15.71 26.88
C ASN A 462 -7.81 -15.44 25.49
N ALA A 463 -8.11 -14.28 24.87
CA ALA A 463 -7.53 -13.91 23.59
C ALA A 463 -6.01 -13.75 23.67
N PHE A 464 -5.29 -14.30 22.68
CA PHE A 464 -3.86 -14.08 22.53
C PHE A 464 -3.63 -12.85 21.65
N VAL A 465 -3.00 -11.82 22.22
CA VAL A 465 -2.73 -10.55 21.54
C VAL A 465 -1.25 -10.24 21.64
N PHE A 466 -0.61 -10.07 20.48
CA PHE A 466 0.78 -9.60 20.42
C PHE A 466 0.91 -8.42 19.46
N ALA A 467 1.93 -7.60 19.70
CA ALA A 467 2.12 -6.34 19.01
C ALA A 467 3.56 -6.21 18.50
N ASN A 468 3.70 -5.77 17.26
CA ASN A 468 4.95 -5.55 16.58
C ASN A 468 5.03 -4.08 16.17
N THR A 469 6.20 -3.46 16.35
CA THR A 469 6.44 -2.11 15.83
C THR A 469 6.54 -2.18 14.30
N ILE A 470 5.68 -1.44 13.62
CA ILE A 470 5.74 -1.26 12.17
C ILE A 470 6.49 0.05 11.91
N ARG A 471 7.66 -0.06 11.25
CA ARG A 471 8.49 1.10 10.88
C ARG A 471 7.85 1.93 9.77
N GLU A 472 7.26 1.28 8.79
CA GLU A 472 6.59 1.94 7.67
C GLU A 472 5.35 1.13 7.26
N ALA A 473 4.22 1.82 7.12
CA ALA A 473 2.99 1.29 6.56
C ALA A 473 2.48 2.28 5.51
N ALA A 474 2.16 1.79 4.31
CA ALA A 474 1.70 2.63 3.21
C ALA A 474 0.47 2.00 2.53
N GLY A 475 -0.55 2.81 2.23
CA GLY A 475 -1.83 2.35 1.70
C GLY A 475 -2.83 1.91 2.78
N GLY A 476 -3.97 1.35 2.35
CA GLY A 476 -5.06 0.93 3.26
C GLY A 476 -5.81 2.09 3.92
N ILE A 477 -6.79 1.75 4.78
CA ILE A 477 -7.49 2.73 5.65
C ILE A 477 -6.64 2.94 6.92
N LEU A 478 -5.38 3.35 6.73
CA LEU A 478 -4.60 3.94 7.80
C LEU A 478 -5.17 5.35 8.03
N SER A 479 -5.36 5.72 9.29
CA SER A 479 -6.09 6.90 9.72
C SER A 479 -6.10 8.05 8.72
N ARG A 480 -7.30 8.42 8.26
CA ARG A 480 -7.58 9.67 7.56
C ARG A 480 -6.92 10.78 8.40
N ARG A 481 -5.83 11.37 7.91
CA ARG A 481 -5.41 12.67 8.41
C ARG A 481 -6.62 13.57 8.18
N GLN A 482 -7.24 14.02 9.26
CA GLN A 482 -8.13 15.17 9.18
C GLN A 482 -7.19 16.32 8.80
N ASP A 483 -7.10 16.59 7.50
CA ASP A 483 -6.54 17.83 7.00
C ASP A 483 -7.50 18.93 7.50
N HIS A 484 -7.06 19.64 8.54
CA HIS A 484 -7.60 20.94 8.93
C HIS A 484 -6.92 22.03 8.12
#